data_AF-W2TM47-F1
#
_entry.id   AF-W2TM47-F1
#
_cell.length_a   1.000
_cell.length_b   1.000
_cell.length_c   1.000
_cell.angle_alpha   90.00
_cell.angle_beta   90.00
_cell.angle_gamma   90.00
#
_symmetry.space_group_name_H-M   'P 1'
#
loop_
_entity.id
_entity.type
_entity.pdbx_description
1 polymer ?
#
loop_
_entity_poly.entity_id
_entity_poly.type
_entity_poly.pdbx_seq_one_letter_code
_entity_poly.pdbx_strand_id
1 'polypeptide(L)'
;MVRQCIIRFVDLNDLKITGCCGRRRGSIVASMKVQEVGLLPGETTRITLTVEDRTRGKRWQRKKGQHECVLISLCQQLDFVSTNRYETHLVDKKSVTIAVESHGTCKARPGSGPETKEIEFSVPSDLPPTSIHADRLVTISYFFKLDLDQFDIIVPVIIGTSKTPGKID
;
A
#
# COMPACT_ATOMS: atom_id res chain seq x y z
N MET A 1 0.22 -20.28 8.25
CA MET A 1 1.63 -19.85 8.05
C MET A 1 1.65 -18.35 8.27
N VAL A 2 2.01 -17.89 9.46
CA VAL A 2 1.97 -16.47 9.83
C VAL A 2 3.11 -15.77 9.11
N ARG A 3 2.80 -14.99 8.07
CA ARG A 3 3.78 -14.09 7.45
C ARG A 3 3.99 -12.95 8.44
N GLN A 4 5.13 -12.94 9.11
CA GLN A 4 5.53 -11.84 9.97
C GLN A 4 5.82 -10.64 9.08
N CYS A 5 4.79 -9.81 8.85
CA CYS A 5 4.93 -8.54 8.17
C CYS A 5 5.77 -7.62 9.05
N ILE A 6 7.02 -7.38 8.65
CA ILE A 6 7.79 -6.27 9.21
C ILE A 6 7.19 -4.99 8.62
N ILE A 7 6.24 -4.40 9.35
CA ILE A 7 5.75 -3.05 9.08
C ILE A 7 6.89 -2.10 9.46
N ARG A 8 7.64 -1.61 8.47
CA ARG A 8 8.51 -0.46 8.67
C ARG A 8 7.78 0.79 8.20
N PHE A 9 7.30 1.58 9.16
CA PHE A 9 6.97 2.98 8.92
C PHE A 9 8.27 3.71 8.57
N VAL A 10 8.42 4.13 7.31
CA VAL A 10 9.55 4.93 6.84
C VAL A 10 8.98 6.05 5.95
N ASP A 11 9.63 7.19 6.06
CA ASP A 11 9.29 8.53 5.57
C ASP A 11 8.61 8.64 4.18
N LEU A 12 7.73 9.64 4.07
CA LEU A 12 6.73 9.86 3.02
C LEU A 12 7.27 10.23 1.61
N ASN A 13 8.58 10.21 1.37
CA ASN A 13 9.16 10.83 0.17
C ASN A 13 9.91 9.90 -0.80
N ASP A 14 10.24 8.66 -0.44
CA ASP A 14 10.71 7.64 -1.39
C ASP A 14 10.81 6.27 -0.69
N LEU A 15 9.87 5.35 -0.95
CA LEU A 15 9.82 4.07 -0.25
C LEU A 15 10.52 2.97 -1.06
N LYS A 16 11.84 2.80 -0.86
CA LYS A 16 12.63 1.73 -1.50
C LYS A 16 12.75 0.52 -0.59
N ILE A 17 12.00 -0.55 -0.87
CA ILE A 17 12.11 -1.81 -0.13
C ILE A 17 12.95 -2.81 -0.93
N THR A 18 13.94 -3.41 -0.27
CA THR A 18 14.77 -4.50 -0.81
C THR A 18 14.54 -5.75 0.03
N GLY A 19 13.90 -6.78 -0.56
CA GLY A 19 13.75 -8.08 0.07
C GLY A 19 14.99 -8.95 -0.14
N CYS A 20 15.66 -9.38 0.94
CA CYS A 20 16.78 -10.33 0.89
C CYS A 20 16.34 -11.71 1.40
N CYS A 21 16.45 -12.74 0.55
CA CYS A 21 16.14 -14.13 0.91
C CYS A 21 17.42 -14.96 1.09
N GLY A 22 17.47 -15.80 2.12
CA GLY A 22 18.50 -16.81 2.28
C GLY A 22 18.67 -17.70 1.05
N ARG A 23 19.92 -17.84 0.59
CA ARG A 23 20.43 -18.78 -0.44
C ARG A 23 19.76 -18.82 -1.83
N ARG A 24 18.92 -17.86 -2.25
CA ARG A 24 18.44 -17.77 -3.65
C ARG A 24 18.98 -16.53 -4.38
N ARG A 25 19.48 -16.76 -5.60
CA ARG A 25 20.18 -15.81 -6.47
C ARG A 25 19.21 -14.77 -7.10
N GLY A 26 18.87 -13.72 -6.37
CA GLY A 26 18.14 -12.57 -6.92
C GLY A 26 17.42 -11.73 -5.86
N SER A 27 17.09 -10.48 -6.22
CA SER A 27 16.31 -9.55 -5.38
C SER A 27 15.23 -8.88 -6.21
N ILE A 28 14.09 -8.58 -5.60
CA ILE A 28 13.10 -7.66 -6.17
C ILE A 28 13.25 -6.31 -5.47
N VAL A 29 13.30 -5.25 -6.25
CA VAL A 29 13.29 -3.87 -5.77
C VAL A 29 12.02 -3.22 -6.28
N ALA A 30 11.24 -2.62 -5.39
CA ALA A 30 10.03 -1.91 -5.78
C ALA A 30 9.89 -0.60 -5.00
N SER A 31 9.27 0.38 -5.65
CA SER A 31 8.90 1.69 -5.09
C SER A 31 7.51 2.07 -5.56
N MET A 32 6.69 2.60 -4.65
CA MET A 32 5.37 3.12 -4.94
C MET A 32 5.30 4.56 -4.42
N LYS A 33 4.92 5.49 -5.30
CA LYS A 33 4.76 6.90 -4.98
C LYS A 33 3.35 7.34 -5.36
N VAL A 34 2.64 7.94 -4.42
CA VAL A 34 1.32 8.55 -4.64
C VAL A 34 1.54 10.05 -4.87
N GLN A 35 0.87 10.63 -5.86
CA GLN A 35 1.03 12.04 -6.23
C GLN A 35 0.76 12.98 -5.06
N GLU A 36 -0.30 12.72 -4.30
CA GLU A 36 -0.69 13.49 -3.12
C GLU A 36 -1.13 12.56 -1.99
N VAL A 37 -0.84 12.96 -0.75
CA VAL A 37 -1.21 12.21 0.45
C VAL A 37 -2.63 12.55 0.89
N GLY A 38 -3.05 13.80 0.69
CA GLY A 38 -4.41 14.26 0.97
C GLY A 38 -5.29 14.09 -0.27
N LEU A 39 -6.25 13.17 -0.21
CA LEU A 39 -7.15 12.84 -1.31
C LEU A 39 -8.59 13.17 -0.92
N LEU A 40 -9.43 13.43 -1.92
CA LEU A 40 -10.88 13.54 -1.74
C LEU A 40 -11.60 12.30 -2.29
N PRO A 41 -12.73 11.90 -1.69
CA PRO A 41 -13.61 10.91 -2.29
C PRO A 41 -14.01 11.32 -3.71
N GLY A 42 -13.97 10.37 -4.65
CA GLY A 42 -14.30 10.60 -6.07
C GLY A 42 -13.17 11.25 -6.90
N GLU A 43 -12.05 11.62 -6.27
CA GLU A 43 -10.89 12.14 -6.98
C GLU A 43 -10.11 11.01 -7.67
N THR A 44 -9.41 11.34 -8.76
CA THR A 44 -8.43 10.43 -9.37
C THR A 44 -7.03 10.88 -8.99
N THR A 45 -6.22 9.97 -8.46
CA THR A 45 -4.82 10.23 -8.09
C THR A 45 -3.88 9.42 -8.97
N ARG A 46 -2.69 9.95 -9.25
CA ARG A 46 -1.65 9.25 -10.00
C ARG A 46 -0.72 8.51 -9.06
N ILE A 47 -0.51 7.24 -9.33
CA ILE A 47 0.45 6.38 -8.64
C ILE A 47 1.58 6.05 -9.59
N THR A 48 2.81 6.37 -9.19
CA THR A 48 4.03 5.97 -9.87
C THR A 48 4.58 4.71 -9.21
N LEU A 49 4.59 3.61 -9.95
CA LEU A 49 5.11 2.33 -9.52
C LEU A 49 6.41 2.03 -10.27
N THR A 50 7.51 1.81 -9.56
CA THR A 50 8.76 1.32 -10.14
C THR A 50 9.04 -0.08 -9.62
N VAL A 51 9.20 -1.06 -10.50
CA VAL A 51 9.54 -2.45 -10.15
C VAL A 51 10.77 -2.89 -10.95
N GLU A 52 11.74 -3.46 -10.25
CA GLU A 52 12.92 -4.09 -10.84
C GLU A 52 13.04 -5.52 -10.31
N ASP A 53 12.83 -6.49 -11.20
CA ASP A 53 13.06 -7.90 -10.90
C ASP A 53 14.49 -8.31 -11.30
N ARG A 54 15.37 -8.46 -10.30
CA ARG A 54 16.74 -8.96 -10.47
C ARG A 54 16.85 -10.46 -10.25
N THR A 55 15.75 -11.20 -10.24
CA THR A 55 15.78 -12.65 -10.10
C THR A 55 16.37 -13.31 -11.35
N ARG A 56 17.36 -14.19 -11.15
CA ARG A 56 17.92 -14.98 -12.26
C ARG A 56 16.96 -16.12 -12.58
N GLY A 57 16.08 -15.92 -13.56
CA GLY A 57 15.23 -16.99 -14.09
C GLY A 57 16.05 -18.17 -14.62
N LYS A 58 15.66 -19.41 -14.30
CA LYS A 58 16.22 -20.61 -14.96
C LYS A 58 15.87 -20.56 -16.45
N ARG A 59 16.85 -20.81 -17.33
CA ARG A 59 16.70 -20.75 -18.81
C ARG A 59 15.50 -21.56 -19.35
N TRP A 60 15.07 -22.59 -18.62
CA TRP A 60 13.92 -23.44 -18.96
C TRP A 60 12.53 -22.88 -18.59
N GLN A 61 12.42 -21.98 -17.60
CA GLN A 61 11.13 -21.36 -17.24
C GLN A 61 10.76 -20.16 -18.12
N ARG A 62 11.71 -19.64 -18.92
CA ARG A 62 11.48 -18.55 -19.89
C ARG A 62 10.43 -18.86 -20.97
N LYS A 63 10.04 -20.13 -21.15
CA LYS A 63 9.05 -20.55 -22.16
C LYS A 63 7.59 -20.41 -21.72
N LYS A 64 7.29 -20.25 -20.43
CA LYS A 64 5.93 -19.88 -19.98
C LYS A 64 5.92 -18.37 -19.75
N GLY A 65 5.33 -17.63 -20.69
CA GLY A 65 5.06 -16.20 -20.53
C GLY A 65 4.03 -15.98 -19.42
N GLN A 66 4.46 -16.12 -18.17
CA GLN A 66 3.65 -15.73 -17.02
C GLN A 66 3.76 -14.22 -16.91
N HIS A 67 2.72 -13.52 -17.38
CA HIS A 67 2.45 -12.15 -16.96
C HIS A 67 2.13 -12.21 -15.47
N GLU A 68 3.14 -11.96 -14.64
CA GLU A 68 2.95 -11.90 -13.20
C GLU A 68 2.28 -10.55 -12.92
N CYS A 69 1.03 -10.52 -12.48
CA CYS A 69 0.35 -9.25 -12.18
C CYS A 69 0.66 -8.79 -10.75
N VAL A 70 0.73 -7.48 -10.53
CA VAL A 70 0.64 -6.86 -9.20
C VAL A 70 -0.75 -6.29 -9.00
N LEU A 71 -1.17 -6.26 -7.74
CA LEU A 71 -2.41 -5.64 -7.32
C LEU A 71 -2.08 -4.42 -6.46
N ILE A 72 -2.68 -3.28 -6.81
CA ILE A 72 -2.67 -2.08 -5.98
C ILE A 72 -4.07 -1.94 -5.42
N SER A 73 -4.20 -1.86 -4.09
CA SER A 73 -5.49 -1.69 -3.43
C SER A 73 -5.48 -0.44 -2.57
N LEU A 74 -6.55 0.35 -2.62
CA LEU A 74 -6.84 1.31 -1.57
C LEU A 74 -7.53 0.55 -0.44
N CYS A 75 -6.96 0.58 0.75
CA CYS A 75 -7.47 -0.11 1.92
C CYS A 75 -7.99 0.89 2.95
N GLN A 76 -9.13 0.57 3.55
CA GLN A 76 -9.64 1.20 4.76
C GLN A 76 -9.29 0.30 5.95
N GLN A 77 -8.77 0.89 7.02
CA GLN A 77 -8.55 0.21 8.28
C GLN A 77 -9.37 0.85 9.39
N LEU A 78 -10.14 0.02 10.07
CA LEU A 78 -10.92 0.36 11.25
C LEU A 78 -10.19 -0.18 12.47
N ASP A 79 -9.70 0.70 13.32
CA ASP A 79 -9.05 0.35 14.58
C ASP A 79 -10.01 0.61 15.74
N PHE A 80 -10.26 -0.43 16.53
CA PHE A 80 -11.09 -0.40 17.73
C PHE A 80 -10.18 -0.51 18.95
N VAL A 81 -10.28 0.47 19.84
CA VAL A 81 -9.62 0.47 21.14
C VAL A 81 -10.69 0.36 22.21
N SER A 82 -10.58 -0.60 23.12
CA SER A 82 -11.45 -0.69 24.28
C SER A 82 -10.62 -0.77 25.56
N THR A 83 -11.09 -0.09 26.60
CA THR A 83 -10.48 -0.10 27.93
C THR A 83 -11.42 -0.79 28.90
N ASN A 84 -10.88 -1.67 29.74
CA ASN A 84 -11.67 -2.26 30.81
C ASN A 84 -11.98 -1.19 31.86
N ARG A 85 -13.26 -1.09 32.28
CA ARG A 85 -13.72 -0.11 33.29
C ARG A 85 -13.11 -0.36 34.68
N TYR A 86 -12.75 -1.60 34.99
CA TYR A 86 -12.25 -2.00 36.31
C TYR A 86 -10.72 -2.11 36.37
N GLU A 87 -10.08 -2.36 35.21
CA GLU A 87 -8.63 -2.46 35.09
C GLU A 87 -8.17 -1.59 33.92
N THR A 88 -7.96 -0.30 34.19
CA THR A 88 -7.61 0.71 33.18
C THR A 88 -6.27 0.46 32.48
N HIS A 89 -5.42 -0.42 33.03
CA HIS A 89 -4.18 -0.86 32.41
C HIS A 89 -4.40 -1.93 31.31
N LEU A 90 -5.57 -2.56 31.26
CA LEU A 90 -5.94 -3.49 30.21
C LEU A 90 -6.63 -2.76 29.06
N VAL A 91 -5.89 -2.64 27.95
CA VAL A 91 -6.36 -2.05 26.68
C VAL A 91 -6.41 -3.16 25.64
N ASP A 92 -7.61 -3.46 25.12
CA ASP A 92 -7.76 -4.35 23.96
C ASP A 92 -7.79 -3.51 22.68
N LYS A 93 -7.10 -4.01 21.65
CA LYS A 93 -7.00 -3.38 20.34
C LYS A 93 -7.33 -4.40 19.26
N LYS A 94 -8.31 -4.09 18.42
CA LYS A 94 -8.69 -4.87 17.25
C LYS A 94 -8.62 -4.00 16.02
N SER A 95 -8.19 -4.58 14.90
CA SER A 95 -8.16 -3.89 13.61
C SER A 95 -8.84 -4.75 12.54
N VAL A 96 -9.56 -4.09 11.64
CA VAL A 96 -10.18 -4.69 10.47
C VAL A 96 -9.75 -3.90 9.24
N THR A 97 -9.18 -4.59 8.25
CA THR A 97 -8.73 -3.97 6.99
C THR A 97 -9.59 -4.47 5.84
N ILE A 98 -10.08 -3.56 5.01
CA ILE A 98 -10.95 -3.83 3.87
C ILE A 98 -10.34 -3.15 2.63
N ALA A 99 -10.20 -3.86 1.52
CA ALA A 99 -9.88 -3.25 0.24
C ALA A 99 -11.15 -2.60 -0.32
N VAL A 100 -11.14 -1.27 -0.46
CA VAL A 100 -12.29 -0.49 -0.94
C VAL A 100 -12.24 -0.25 -2.45
N GLU A 101 -11.05 -0.32 -3.04
CA GLU A 101 -10.84 -0.25 -4.50
C GLU A 101 -9.57 -1.01 -4.86
N SER A 102 -9.49 -1.58 -6.06
CA SER A 102 -8.30 -2.35 -6.48
C SER A 102 -8.03 -2.27 -7.98
N HIS A 103 -6.77 -2.07 -8.32
CA HIS A 103 -6.28 -1.96 -9.68
C HIS A 103 -5.15 -2.98 -9.92
N GLY A 104 -5.36 -3.88 -10.90
CA GLY A 104 -4.34 -4.86 -11.32
C GLY A 104 -3.50 -4.34 -12.48
N THR A 105 -2.18 -4.51 -12.42
CA THR A 105 -1.29 -4.23 -13.56
C THR A 105 -0.25 -5.32 -13.74
N CYS A 106 0.17 -5.61 -14.97
CA CYS A 106 1.17 -6.65 -15.23
C CYS A 106 2.57 -6.20 -14.77
N LYS A 107 3.40 -7.09 -14.20
CA LYS A 107 4.82 -6.84 -13.92
C LYS A 107 5.63 -6.76 -15.22
N ALA A 108 6.78 -6.11 -15.08
CA ALA A 108 7.87 -6.12 -16.03
C ALA A 108 8.32 -7.52 -16.42
N ARG A 109 8.91 -7.66 -17.62
CA ARG A 109 9.56 -8.93 -17.98
C ARG A 109 10.84 -9.09 -17.15
N PRO A 110 11.11 -10.28 -16.58
CA PRO A 110 12.33 -10.49 -15.78
C PRO A 110 13.61 -10.12 -16.54
N GLY A 111 14.42 -9.23 -15.96
CA GLY A 111 15.69 -8.78 -16.54
C GLY A 111 15.59 -7.62 -17.55
N SER A 112 14.44 -6.94 -17.69
CA SER A 112 14.31 -5.72 -18.50
C SER A 112 14.93 -4.47 -17.86
N GLY A 113 15.35 -4.55 -16.60
CA GLY A 113 15.80 -3.42 -15.79
C GLY A 113 14.64 -2.81 -14.99
N PRO A 114 14.82 -1.62 -14.40
CA PRO A 114 13.75 -0.93 -13.69
C PRO A 114 12.65 -0.50 -14.68
N GLU A 115 11.42 -0.93 -14.45
CA GLU A 115 10.26 -0.44 -15.19
C GLU A 115 9.42 0.47 -14.29
N THR A 116 9.13 1.66 -14.81
CA THR A 116 8.24 2.63 -14.16
C THR A 116 6.91 2.67 -14.89
N LYS A 117 5.82 2.60 -14.12
CA LYS A 117 4.45 2.70 -14.60
C LYS A 117 3.72 3.80 -13.87
N GLU A 118 2.84 4.44 -14.60
CA GLU A 118 1.96 5.49 -14.08
C GLU A 118 0.54 4.99 -14.20
N ILE A 119 -0.16 5.04 -13.08
CA ILE A 119 -1.47 4.42 -12.91
C ILE A 119 -2.40 5.51 -12.40
N GLU A 120 -3.47 5.77 -13.14
CA GLU A 120 -4.57 6.58 -12.67
C GLU A 120 -5.47 5.71 -11.79
N PHE A 121 -5.60 6.09 -10.53
CA PHE A 121 -6.37 5.36 -9.53
C PHE A 121 -7.54 6.22 -9.07
N SER A 122 -8.76 5.75 -9.29
CA SER A 122 -9.99 6.44 -8.88
C SER A 122 -10.32 6.10 -7.42
N VAL A 123 -10.44 7.13 -6.58
CA VAL A 123 -10.85 6.97 -5.18
C VAL A 123 -12.38 6.84 -5.14
N PRO A 124 -12.95 5.83 -4.44
CA PRO A 124 -14.41 5.73 -4.27
C PRO A 124 -15.01 7.00 -3.68
N SER A 125 -16.21 7.36 -4.14
CA SER A 125 -16.87 8.63 -3.78
C SER A 125 -17.59 8.62 -2.43
N ASP A 126 -17.76 7.45 -1.84
CA ASP A 126 -18.53 7.20 -0.60
C ASP A 126 -17.63 6.94 0.62
N LEU A 127 -16.33 7.18 0.51
CA LEU A 127 -15.40 6.97 1.63
C LEU A 127 -15.63 8.03 2.73
N PRO A 128 -15.82 7.61 4.00
CA PRO A 128 -15.79 8.55 5.11
C PRO A 128 -14.39 9.15 5.28
N PRO A 129 -14.27 10.38 5.82
CA PRO A 129 -12.96 10.98 6.03
C PRO A 129 -12.12 10.17 7.02
N THR A 130 -10.79 10.28 6.90
CA THR A 130 -9.86 9.83 7.93
C THR A 130 -10.21 10.54 9.24
N SER A 131 -10.48 9.78 10.30
CA SER A 131 -11.08 10.33 11.51
C SER A 131 -10.80 9.49 12.76
N ILE A 132 -11.04 10.10 13.91
CA ILE A 132 -11.07 9.44 15.21
C ILE A 132 -12.44 9.77 15.84
N HIS A 133 -13.23 8.73 16.14
CA HIS A 133 -14.60 8.84 16.66
C HIS A 133 -14.74 8.23 18.05
N ALA A 134 -15.84 8.57 18.72
CA ALA A 134 -16.29 8.00 20.00
C ALA A 134 -15.18 7.96 21.07
N ASP A 135 -14.67 9.11 21.49
CA ASP A 135 -13.64 9.23 22.53
C ASP A 135 -12.36 8.43 22.26
N ARG A 136 -11.93 8.34 21.00
CA ARG A 136 -10.76 7.58 20.54
C ARG A 136 -10.92 6.06 20.56
N LEU A 137 -12.16 5.57 20.69
CA LEU A 137 -12.46 4.14 20.62
C LEU A 137 -12.42 3.61 19.18
N VAL A 138 -12.72 4.43 18.18
CA VAL A 138 -12.71 4.01 16.77
C VAL A 138 -11.88 4.96 15.92
N THR A 139 -10.91 4.44 15.17
CA THR A 139 -10.13 5.20 14.19
C THR A 139 -10.37 4.65 12.80
N ILE A 140 -10.61 5.55 11.84
CA ILE A 140 -10.71 5.23 10.41
C ILE A 140 -9.46 5.76 9.73
N SER A 141 -8.69 4.88 9.10
CA SER A 141 -7.47 5.23 8.37
C SER A 141 -7.43 4.58 6.99
N TYR A 142 -6.61 5.14 6.10
CA TYR A 142 -6.50 4.68 4.72
C TYR A 142 -5.04 4.53 4.29
N PHE A 143 -4.79 3.56 3.42
CA PHE A 143 -3.49 3.37 2.80
C PHE A 143 -3.60 2.65 1.46
N PHE A 144 -2.67 2.94 0.55
CA PHE A 144 -2.45 2.09 -0.61
C PHE A 144 -1.59 0.90 -0.24
N LYS A 145 -1.97 -0.28 -0.74
CA LYS A 145 -1.26 -1.54 -0.60
C LYS A 145 -0.84 -2.03 -1.98
N LEU A 146 0.44 -2.27 -2.20
CA LEU A 146 0.95 -3.02 -3.36
C LEU A 146 1.27 -4.45 -2.91
N ASP A 147 0.55 -5.41 -3.47
CA ASP A 147 0.80 -6.84 -3.21
C ASP A 147 1.90 -7.36 -4.14
N LEU A 148 3.03 -7.74 -3.56
CA LEU A 148 4.07 -8.52 -4.24
C LEU A 148 4.23 -9.87 -3.54
N ASP A 149 4.60 -10.89 -4.32
CA ASP A 149 4.78 -12.27 -3.86
C ASP A 149 5.67 -12.38 -2.62
N GLN A 150 6.67 -11.51 -2.51
CA GLN A 150 7.72 -11.53 -1.49
C GLN A 150 7.46 -10.57 -0.32
N PHE A 151 6.83 -9.43 -0.56
CA PHE A 151 6.57 -8.40 0.44
C PHE A 151 5.47 -7.45 -0.04
N ASP A 152 4.82 -6.77 0.89
CA ASP A 152 3.82 -5.75 0.55
C ASP A 152 4.44 -4.36 0.73
N ILE A 153 4.05 -3.40 -0.11
CA ILE A 153 4.34 -1.97 0.11
C ILE A 153 3.07 -1.31 0.63
N ILE A 154 3.17 -0.55 1.72
CA ILE A 154 2.06 0.20 2.30
C ILE A 154 2.40 1.69 2.29
N VAL A 155 1.53 2.51 1.71
CA VAL A 155 1.67 3.98 1.69
C VAL A 155 0.42 4.60 2.31
N PRO A 156 0.52 5.23 3.50
CA PRO A 156 -0.62 5.85 4.16
C PRO A 156 -1.10 7.10 3.41
N VAL A 157 -2.41 7.33 3.42
CA VAL A 157 -3.06 8.51 2.84
C VAL A 157 -4.15 9.06 3.75
N ILE A 158 -4.51 10.32 3.55
CA ILE A 158 -5.57 11.02 4.26
C ILE A 158 -6.73 11.24 3.31
N ILE A 159 -7.90 10.69 3.63
CA ILE A 159 -9.14 11.01 2.93
C ILE A 159 -9.80 12.18 3.66
N GLY A 160 -9.88 13.33 3.00
CA GLY A 160 -10.49 14.55 3.54
C GLY A 160 -11.91 14.79 3.00
N THR A 161 -12.60 15.78 3.57
CA THR A 161 -13.92 16.25 3.07
C THR A 161 -13.81 17.48 2.17
N SER A 162 -12.69 18.20 2.23
CA SER A 162 -12.45 19.42 1.44
C SER A 162 -10.94 19.66 1.31
N LYS A 163 -10.49 20.10 0.14
CA LYS A 163 -9.14 20.66 -0.05
C LYS A 163 -9.22 22.17 0.03
N THR A 164 -8.45 22.78 0.93
CA THR A 164 -8.21 24.23 0.87
C THR A 164 -7.36 24.53 -0.37
N PRO A 165 -7.71 25.53 -1.19
CA PRO A 165 -6.86 25.96 -2.29
C PRO A 165 -5.45 26.25 -1.78
N GLY A 166 -4.45 25.66 -2.42
CA GLY A 166 -3.05 26.02 -2.20
C GLY A 166 -2.80 27.46 -2.65
N LYS A 167 -1.63 28.02 -2.30
CA LYS A 167 -1.22 29.32 -2.83
C LYS A 167 -1.25 29.27 -4.37
N ILE A 168 -1.92 30.25 -4.96
CA ILE A 168 -1.79 30.56 -6.38
C ILE A 168 -0.40 31.21 -6.50
N ASP A 169 0.53 30.52 -7.15
CA ASP A 169 1.82 31.10 -7.55
C ASP A 169 1.63 32.08 -8.71
#